data_AF-A0AAV9ZII2-F1
#
_entry.id   AF-A0AAV9ZII2-F1
#
_cell.length_a   1.000
_cell.length_b   1.000
_cell.length_c   1.000
_cell.angle_alpha   90.00
_cell.angle_beta   90.00
_cell.angle_gamma   90.00
#
_symmetry.space_group_name_H-M   'P 1'
#
loop_
_entity.id
_entity.type
_entity.pdbx_description
1 polymer ?
#
loop_
_entity_poly.entity_id
_entity_poly.type
_entity_poly.pdbx_seq_one_letter_code
_entity_poly.pdbx_strand_id
1 'polypeptide(L)'
;MVIPIIVTLDLYCLPTILCNGAALSSLSGKQLSATLETVRAQTTWPRDGTLFIDLNDDAGGKSWPPWELEPCLPLDITNYVRPGTNTVRFIQLEGMAHLTFI
;
A
#
# COMPACT_ATOMS: atom_id res chain seq x y z
N MET A 1 -2.82 -29.80 -14.27
CA MET A 1 -1.68 -28.88 -14.07
C MET A 1 -2.25 -27.52 -13.76
N VAL A 2 -2.32 -27.14 -12.49
CA VAL A 2 -2.88 -25.85 -12.06
C VAL A 2 -1.75 -24.84 -12.08
N ILE A 3 -1.84 -23.82 -12.92
CA ILE A 3 -0.88 -22.71 -12.94
C ILE A 3 -1.22 -21.83 -11.73
N PRO A 4 -0.32 -21.66 -10.75
CA PRO A 4 -0.58 -20.75 -9.65
C PRO A 4 -0.66 -19.31 -10.20
N ILE A 5 -1.77 -18.64 -9.96
CA ILE A 5 -1.90 -17.20 -10.18
C ILE A 5 -1.08 -16.56 -9.06
N ILE A 6 0.08 -16.01 -9.40
CA ILE A 6 0.85 -15.17 -8.49
C ILE A 6 0.15 -13.81 -8.48
N VAL A 7 -0.51 -13.50 -7.38
CA VAL A 7 -1.10 -12.18 -7.14
C VAL A 7 -0.08 -11.37 -6.34
N THR A 8 0.41 -10.28 -6.90
CA THR A 8 1.24 -9.31 -6.19
C THR A 8 0.35 -8.25 -5.57
N LEU A 9 0.57 -7.96 -4.29
CA LEU A 9 -0.15 -6.93 -3.55
C LEU A 9 0.85 -5.89 -3.07
N ASP A 10 0.64 -4.68 -3.55
CA ASP A 10 1.44 -3.50 -3.26
C ASP A 10 0.55 -2.48 -2.53
N LEU A 11 1.07 -1.90 -1.46
CA LEU A 11 0.44 -0.81 -0.74
C LEU A 11 1.08 0.52 -1.13
N TYR A 12 0.25 1.49 -1.48
CA TYR A 12 0.68 2.81 -1.94
C TYR A 12 0.26 3.90 -0.96
N CYS A 13 1.05 4.97 -0.89
CA CYS A 13 0.75 6.17 -0.11
C CYS A 13 0.79 7.38 -1.03
N LEU A 14 -0.34 8.04 -1.24
CA LEU A 14 -0.49 9.13 -2.22
C LEU A 14 -0.99 10.41 -1.56
N PRO A 15 -0.62 11.60 -2.07
CA PRO A 15 -1.31 12.83 -1.74
C PRO A 15 -2.82 12.71 -2.02
N THR A 16 -3.66 13.07 -1.07
CA THR A 16 -5.13 12.95 -1.19
C THR A 16 -5.69 13.71 -2.38
N ILE A 17 -5.05 14.81 -2.79
CA ILE A 17 -5.42 15.60 -3.98
C ILE A 17 -5.33 14.79 -5.29
N LEU A 18 -4.51 13.74 -5.32
CA LEU A 18 -4.36 12.84 -6.48
C LEU A 18 -5.35 11.68 -6.43
N CYS A 19 -5.93 11.42 -5.26
CA CYS A 19 -6.91 10.37 -5.02
C CYS A 19 -8.33 10.90 -5.25
N ASN A 20 -8.69 11.19 -6.51
CA ASN A 20 -10.10 11.33 -6.88
C ASN A 20 -10.75 9.94 -6.82
N GLY A 21 -11.28 9.58 -5.64
CA GLY A 21 -11.61 8.22 -5.19
C GLY A 21 -12.59 7.38 -6.02
N ALA A 22 -13.09 7.87 -7.16
CA ALA A 22 -13.92 7.11 -8.10
C ALA A 22 -13.14 6.57 -9.31
N ALA A 23 -11.94 7.11 -9.60
CA ALA A 23 -11.21 6.73 -10.80
C ALA A 23 -10.52 5.37 -10.63
N LEU A 24 -9.75 5.17 -9.56
CA LEU A 24 -8.87 4.00 -9.38
C LEU A 24 -9.61 2.67 -9.21
N SER A 25 -10.77 2.67 -8.55
CA SER A 25 -11.60 1.48 -8.32
C SER A 25 -12.43 1.05 -9.55
N SER A 26 -12.47 1.85 -10.63
CA SER A 26 -13.22 1.53 -11.86
C SER A 26 -12.34 1.21 -13.08
N LEU A 27 -11.01 1.23 -12.92
CA LEU A 27 -10.10 1.03 -14.05
C LEU A 27 -10.10 -0.44 -14.50
N SER A 28 -10.32 -0.65 -15.81
CA SER A 28 -10.08 -1.96 -16.43
C SER A 28 -8.59 -2.33 -16.35
N GLY A 29 -8.25 -3.63 -16.42
CA GLY A 29 -6.88 -4.12 -16.21
C GLY A 29 -5.79 -3.48 -17.08
N LYS A 30 -6.11 -2.97 -18.28
CA LYS A 30 -5.15 -2.21 -19.13
C LYS A 30 -4.98 -0.75 -18.72
N GLN A 31 -6.02 -0.13 -18.18
CA GLN A 31 -5.94 1.23 -17.63
C GLN A 31 -5.23 1.21 -16.28
N LEU A 32 -5.38 0.10 -15.55
CA LEU A 32 -4.70 -0.12 -14.28
C LEU A 32 -3.18 -0.12 -14.45
N SER A 33 -2.60 -0.81 -15.44
CA SER A 33 -1.12 -0.89 -15.57
C SER A 33 -0.46 0.48 -15.83
N ALA A 34 -1.00 1.29 -16.75
CA ALA A 34 -0.47 2.63 -17.03
C ALA A 34 -0.70 3.60 -15.86
N THR A 35 -1.80 3.41 -15.12
CA THR A 35 -2.09 4.19 -13.93
C THR A 35 -1.19 3.77 -12.76
N LEU A 36 -0.88 2.48 -12.62
CA LEU A 36 0.00 1.94 -11.57
C LEU A 36 1.43 2.47 -11.69
N GLU A 37 1.98 2.58 -12.91
CA GLU A 37 3.31 3.21 -13.09
C GLU A 37 3.30 4.68 -12.64
N THR A 38 2.23 5.40 -12.95
CA THR A 38 2.04 6.80 -12.57
C THR A 38 1.86 6.94 -11.05
N VAL A 39 1.05 6.07 -10.45
CA VAL A 39 0.79 5.98 -9.00
C VAL A 39 2.07 5.62 -8.23
N ARG A 40 2.84 4.67 -8.76
CA ARG A 40 4.13 4.28 -8.21
C ARG A 40 5.08 5.48 -8.15
N ALA A 41 5.19 6.24 -9.24
CA ALA A 41 6.03 7.43 -9.29
C ALA A 41 5.56 8.57 -8.37
N GLN A 42 4.30 8.55 -7.93
CA GLN A 42 3.70 9.56 -7.04
C GLN A 42 3.63 9.11 -5.58
N THR A 43 4.07 7.88 -5.28
CA THR A 43 4.05 7.34 -3.92
C THR A 43 4.94 8.19 -3.03
N THR A 44 4.40 8.70 -1.94
CA THR A 44 5.07 9.59 -1.02
C THR A 44 4.80 9.11 0.40
N TRP A 45 5.67 8.23 0.91
CA TRP A 45 5.61 7.87 2.32
C TRP A 45 5.98 9.07 3.19
N PRO A 46 5.29 9.26 4.32
CA PRO A 46 5.60 10.33 5.25
C PRO A 46 6.99 10.12 5.84
N ARG A 47 7.61 11.22 6.33
CA ARG A 47 9.00 11.20 6.82
C ARG A 47 9.20 10.20 7.96
N ASP A 48 10.45 9.76 8.10
CA ASP A 48 10.91 8.90 9.18
C ASP A 48 10.36 9.34 10.54
N GLY A 49 9.90 8.36 11.32
CA GLY A 49 9.37 8.54 12.67
C GLY A 49 7.86 8.76 12.76
N THR A 50 7.13 8.83 11.64
CA THR A 50 5.72 9.25 11.68
C THR A 50 4.71 8.14 11.39
N LEU A 51 5.06 7.09 10.65
CA LEU A 51 4.13 6.02 10.26
C LEU A 51 4.68 4.63 10.55
N PHE A 52 3.91 3.85 11.31
CA PHE A 52 4.09 2.41 11.43
C PHE A 52 2.94 1.70 10.71
N ILE A 53 3.25 0.63 9.99
CA ILE A 53 2.26 -0.19 9.29
C ILE A 53 2.33 -1.60 9.87
N ASP A 54 1.22 -2.10 10.39
CA ASP A 54 1.11 -3.50 10.83
C ASP A 54 0.14 -4.24 9.90
N LEU A 55 0.59 -5.32 9.29
CA LEU A 55 -0.24 -6.28 8.58
C LEU A 55 -0.35 -7.56 9.39
N ASN A 56 -1.57 -7.86 9.83
CA ASN A 56 -1.94 -8.98 10.68
C ASN A 56 -1.20 -8.94 12.04
N ASP A 57 -1.89 -8.62 13.13
CA ASP A 57 -1.26 -8.40 14.45
C ASP A 57 -0.99 -9.69 15.24
N ASP A 58 -0.94 -10.83 14.55
CA ASP A 58 -0.78 -12.17 15.10
C ASP A 58 0.50 -12.87 14.61
N ALA A 59 0.67 -14.13 15.01
CA ALA A 59 1.83 -14.93 14.63
C ALA A 59 1.90 -15.11 13.09
N GLY A 60 2.93 -14.52 12.47
CA GLY A 60 3.16 -14.54 11.02
C GLY A 60 2.77 -13.25 10.29
N GLY A 61 2.42 -12.20 11.02
CA GLY A 61 2.24 -10.87 10.46
C GLY A 61 3.55 -10.16 10.19
N LYS A 62 3.47 -8.93 9.70
CA LYS A 62 4.64 -8.06 9.56
C LYS A 62 4.32 -6.63 9.94
N SER A 63 5.26 -6.04 10.67
CA SER A 63 5.31 -4.62 10.96
C SER A 63 6.39 -3.97 10.11
N TRP A 64 6.10 -2.81 9.55
CA TRP A 64 7.06 -1.94 8.90
C TRP A 64 7.18 -0.65 9.69
N PRO A 65 8.31 -0.45 10.40
CA PRO A 65 8.62 0.82 11.04
C PRO A 65 8.96 1.89 9.99
N PRO A 66 8.95 3.18 10.36
CA PRO A 66 9.14 4.28 9.43
C PRO A 66 10.41 4.17 8.57
N TRP A 67 11.52 3.74 9.16
CA TRP A 67 12.82 3.63 8.46
C TRP A 67 12.89 2.45 7.47
N GLU A 68 11.89 1.57 7.43
CA GLU A 68 11.75 0.52 6.42
C GLU A 68 10.80 0.91 5.27
N LEU A 69 10.18 2.10 5.35
CA LEU A 69 9.32 2.62 4.29
C LEU A 69 10.15 3.43 3.31
N GLU A 70 10.67 2.76 2.27
CA GLU A 70 11.47 3.42 1.24
C GLU A 70 10.66 4.52 0.53
N PRO A 71 11.12 5.78 0.51
CA PRO A 71 10.45 6.85 -0.21
C PRO A 71 10.26 6.51 -1.69
N CYS A 72 9.10 6.86 -2.24
CA CYS A 72 8.80 6.68 -3.67
C CYS A 72 8.75 5.23 -4.16
N LEU A 73 8.70 4.25 -3.26
CA LEU A 73 8.49 2.84 -3.59
C LEU A 73 7.26 2.28 -2.87
N PRO A 74 6.41 1.52 -3.57
CA PRO A 74 5.27 0.86 -2.95
C PRO A 74 5.77 -0.26 -2.04
N LEU A 75 4.96 -0.56 -1.03
CA LEU A 75 5.28 -1.59 -0.08
C LEU A 75 4.73 -2.93 -0.55
N ASP A 76 5.61 -3.86 -0.92
CA ASP A 76 5.20 -5.23 -1.27
C ASP A 76 4.78 -5.99 0.01
N ILE A 77 3.50 -6.32 0.08
CA ILE A 77 2.90 -7.04 1.19
C ILE A 77 2.55 -8.50 0.83
N THR A 78 2.84 -8.93 -0.40
CA THR A 78 2.38 -10.20 -0.99
C THR A 78 2.62 -11.40 -0.08
N ASN A 79 3.80 -11.51 0.51
CA ASN A 79 4.21 -12.67 1.30
C ASN A 79 3.57 -12.73 2.70
N TYR A 80 2.85 -11.69 3.10
CA TYR A 80 2.27 -11.53 4.43
C TYR A 80 0.74 -11.55 4.40
N VAL A 81 0.16 -11.53 3.20
CA VAL A 81 -1.28 -11.69 2.97
C VAL A 81 -1.66 -13.17 3.11
N ARG A 82 -2.75 -13.42 3.83
CA ARG A 82 -3.24 -14.77 4.11
C ARG A 82 -4.61 -15.01 3.49
N PRO A 83 -5.00 -16.28 3.28
CA PRO A 83 -6.36 -16.62 2.90
C PRO A 83 -7.36 -16.11 3.95
N GLY A 84 -8.44 -15.48 3.49
CA GLY A 84 -9.48 -14.92 4.36
C GLY A 84 -9.28 -13.43 4.63
N THR A 85 -9.47 -13.03 5.89
CA THR A 85 -9.42 -11.62 6.29
C THR A 85 -8.01 -11.22 6.69
N ASN A 86 -7.53 -10.12 6.12
CA ASN A 86 -6.27 -9.48 6.51
C ASN A 86 -6.59 -8.13 7.16
N THR A 87 -5.85 -7.77 8.19
CA THR A 87 -6.01 -6.47 8.87
C THR A 87 -4.75 -5.65 8.65
N VAL A 88 -4.90 -4.48 8.02
CA VAL A 88 -3.84 -3.48 7.90
C VAL A 88 -4.13 -2.35 8.88
N ARG A 89 -3.19 -2.08 9.78
CA ARG A 89 -3.27 -0.99 10.74
C ARG A 89 -2.21 0.04 10.41
N PHE A 90 -2.65 1.29 10.23
CA PHE A 90 -1.78 2.45 10.07
C PHE A 90 -1.71 3.17 11.41
N ILE A 91 -0.54 3.19 12.03
CA ILE A 91 -0.30 3.88 13.29
C ILE A 91 0.44 5.17 12.97
N GLN A 92 -0.29 6.27 13.03
CA GLN A 92 0.21 7.61 12.72
C GLN A 92 0.67 8.30 14.00
N LEU A 93 1.89 8.81 13.99
CA LEU A 93 2.53 9.52 15.10
C LEU A 93 2.57 11.04 14.88
N GLU A 94 2.17 11.52 13.69
CA GLU A 94 2.02 12.94 13.33
C GLU A 94 0.92 13.13 12.27
N GLY A 95 0.51 14.38 11.99
CA GLY A 95 -0.60 14.72 11.09
C GLY A 95 -0.40 14.31 9.63
N MET A 96 -1.19 13.32 9.18
CA MET A 96 -1.18 12.79 7.81
C MET A 96 -2.52 12.97 7.08
N ALA A 97 -3.33 13.94 7.49
CA ALA A 97 -4.67 14.16 6.91
C ALA A 97 -4.68 14.49 5.40
N HIS A 98 -3.52 14.72 4.80
CA HIS A 98 -3.32 15.02 3.38
C HIS A 98 -2.82 13.81 2.56
N LEU A 99 -2.73 12.63 3.18
CA LEU A 99 -2.29 11.39 2.55
C LEU A 99 -3.42 10.35 2.53
N THR A 100 -3.44 9.54 1.47
CA THR A 100 -4.38 8.44 1.25
C THR A 100 -3.58 7.16 0.99
N PHE A 101 -3.95 6.08 1.67
CA PHE A 101 -3.37 4.75 1.49
C PHE A 101 -4.29 3.88 0.64
N ILE A 102 -3.76 3.24 -0.40
CA ILE A 102 -4.53 2.39 -1.35
C ILE A 102 -3.82 1.06 -1.62
#